data_AF-A0A535QLG7-F1
#
_entry.id   AF-A0A535QLG7-F1
#
_cell.length_a   1.000
_cell.length_b   1.000
_cell.length_c   1.000
_cell.angle_alpha   90.00
_cell.angle_beta   90.00
_cell.angle_gamma   90.00
#
_symmetry.space_group_name_H-M   'P 1'
#
loop_
_entity.id
_entity.type
_entity.pdbx_description
1 polymer ?
#
loop_
_entity_poly.entity_id
_entity_poly.type
_entity_poly.pdbx_seq_one_letter_code
_entity_poly.pdbx_strand_id
1 'polypeptide(L)'
;MRAAAQRLGRDTVRRSCPATILHQVLGLQAQLLSAAALGVRVRSTGLHASDVNRALNDDRSIVRGWLMRGTLHVVAAEDFRWLVRLLGPVFVRASATRHAQLGLDDDVKTRGVAAIRKILTDAGPIARYEL
;
A
#
# COMPACT_ATOMS: atom_id res chain seq x y z
N MET A 1 -19.60 16.64 7.13
CA MET A 1 -20.16 15.49 6.37
C MET A 1 -19.04 14.62 5.79
N ARG A 2 -19.19 13.28 5.79
CA ARG A 2 -18.15 12.32 5.35
C ARG A 2 -17.73 12.48 3.87
N ALA A 3 -18.68 12.76 2.97
CA ALA A 3 -18.39 12.94 1.55
C ALA A 3 -17.41 14.11 1.30
N ALA A 4 -17.56 15.21 2.04
CA ALA A 4 -16.65 16.34 1.98
C ALA A 4 -15.22 15.97 2.45
N ALA A 5 -15.11 15.26 3.58
CA ALA A 5 -13.81 14.78 4.09
C ALA A 5 -13.11 13.83 3.09
N GLN A 6 -13.87 13.09 2.29
CA GLN A 6 -13.35 12.19 1.26
C GLN A 6 -13.19 12.84 -0.12
N ARG A 7 -13.41 14.15 -0.25
CA ARG A 7 -13.34 14.91 -1.51
C ARG A 7 -14.32 14.42 -2.57
N LEU A 8 -15.53 14.06 -2.17
CA LEU A 8 -16.59 13.60 -3.06
C LEU A 8 -17.74 14.62 -3.19
N GLY A 9 -17.60 15.81 -2.60
CA GLY A 9 -18.53 16.93 -2.77
C GLY A 9 -18.02 17.94 -3.80
N ARG A 10 -18.94 18.64 -4.49
CA ARG A 10 -18.61 19.66 -5.51
C ARG A 10 -17.58 20.68 -5.03
N ASP A 11 -17.73 21.17 -3.80
CA ASP A 11 -16.85 22.21 -3.23
C ASP A 11 -15.51 21.66 -2.70
N THR A 12 -15.36 20.33 -2.69
CA THR A 12 -14.17 19.65 -2.12
C THR A 12 -13.26 19.04 -3.18
N VAL A 13 -13.79 18.77 -4.38
CA VAL A 13 -13.03 18.27 -5.53
C VAL A 13 -12.25 19.43 -6.12
N ARG A 14 -10.94 19.43 -5.86
CA ARG A 14 -9.96 20.38 -6.42
C ARG A 14 -8.75 19.62 -6.93
N ARG A 15 -7.97 20.25 -7.81
CA ARG A 15 -6.72 19.66 -8.33
C ARG A 15 -5.81 19.25 -7.17
N SER A 16 -5.33 18.01 -7.19
CA SER A 16 -4.40 17.43 -6.22
C SER A 16 -3.57 16.34 -6.91
N CYS A 17 -2.53 15.88 -6.24
CA CYS A 17 -1.80 14.67 -6.62
C CYS A 17 -2.33 13.42 -5.87
N PRO A 18 -2.02 12.21 -6.36
CA PRO A 18 -2.41 10.96 -5.70
C PRO A 18 -2.01 10.87 -4.23
N ALA A 19 -0.79 11.29 -3.86
CA ALA A 19 -0.29 11.20 -2.49
C ALA A 19 -1.15 11.98 -1.50
N THR A 20 -1.46 13.26 -1.80
CA THR A 20 -2.33 14.08 -0.94
C THR A 20 -3.72 13.46 -0.76
N ILE A 21 -4.28 12.91 -1.82
CA ILE A 21 -5.61 12.28 -1.77
C ILE A 21 -5.56 11.05 -0.86
N LEU A 22 -4.56 10.18 -1.05
CA LEU A 22 -4.42 8.95 -0.28
C LEU A 22 -4.10 9.20 1.19
N HIS A 23 -3.34 10.24 1.50
CA HIS A 23 -3.12 10.70 2.88
C HIS A 23 -4.45 11.06 3.56
N GLN A 24 -5.29 11.84 2.87
CA GLN A 24 -6.57 12.32 3.41
C GLN A 24 -7.61 11.22 3.62
N VAL A 25 -7.60 10.17 2.79
CA VAL A 25 -8.56 9.05 2.90
C VAL A 25 -7.97 7.79 3.53
N LEU A 26 -6.72 7.86 4.01
CA LEU A 26 -5.94 6.75 4.56
C LEU A 26 -5.88 5.52 3.64
N GLY A 27 -5.72 5.78 2.35
CA GLY A 27 -5.55 4.77 1.32
C GLY A 27 -6.82 4.21 0.71
N LEU A 28 -6.63 3.42 -0.35
CA LEU A 28 -7.69 2.77 -1.11
C LEU A 28 -7.32 1.32 -1.38
N GLN A 29 -8.29 0.42 -1.31
CA GLN A 29 -8.06 -0.99 -1.66
C GLN A 29 -7.63 -1.08 -3.13
N ALA A 30 -6.57 -1.84 -3.37
CA ALA A 30 -5.84 -1.90 -4.64
C ALA A 30 -5.51 -3.36 -5.02
N GLN A 31 -6.42 -4.30 -4.76
CA GLN A 31 -6.33 -5.66 -5.32
C GLN A 31 -6.35 -5.58 -6.85
N LEU A 32 -7.24 -4.75 -7.39
CA LEU A 32 -7.24 -4.29 -8.78
C LEU A 32 -6.76 -2.83 -8.83
N LEU A 33 -5.57 -2.59 -9.38
CA LEU A 33 -4.94 -1.26 -9.36
C LEU A 33 -5.73 -0.22 -10.18
N SER A 34 -6.38 -0.62 -11.28
CA SER A 34 -7.22 0.28 -12.07
C SER A 34 -8.42 0.81 -11.29
N ALA A 35 -9.03 -0.01 -10.42
CA ALA A 35 -10.11 0.43 -9.53
C ALA A 35 -9.62 1.44 -8.47
N ALA A 36 -8.43 1.22 -7.90
CA ALA A 36 -7.81 2.20 -7.01
C ALA A 36 -7.52 3.53 -7.73
N ALA A 37 -7.05 3.47 -8.98
CA ALA A 37 -6.81 4.67 -9.79
C ALA A 37 -8.11 5.45 -10.07
N LEU A 38 -9.22 4.78 -10.35
CA LEU A 38 -10.55 5.42 -10.44
C LEU A 38 -10.95 6.08 -9.12
N GLY A 39 -10.70 5.42 -7.99
CA GLY A 39 -10.93 5.96 -6.66
C GLY A 39 -10.09 7.21 -6.36
N VAL A 40 -8.84 7.27 -6.80
CA VAL A 40 -8.03 8.50 -6.71
C VAL A 40 -8.61 9.58 -7.62
N ARG A 41 -8.92 9.23 -8.87
CA ARG A 41 -9.39 10.18 -9.89
C ARG A 41 -10.64 10.93 -9.48
N VAL A 42 -11.65 10.25 -8.92
CA VAL A 42 -12.92 10.90 -8.54
C VAL A 42 -12.77 11.95 -7.42
N ARG A 43 -11.60 11.98 -6.74
CA ARG A 43 -11.31 12.90 -5.62
C ARG A 43 -10.51 14.14 -6.04
N SER A 44 -10.23 14.29 -7.33
CA SER A 44 -9.47 15.42 -7.90
C SER A 44 -9.98 15.79 -9.28
N THR A 45 -9.59 16.98 -9.75
CA THR A 45 -9.68 17.34 -11.17
C THR A 45 -8.35 17.07 -11.88
N GLY A 46 -8.41 16.72 -13.16
CA GLY A 46 -7.24 16.62 -14.05
C GLY A 46 -6.27 15.46 -13.79
N LEU A 47 -6.67 14.44 -13.02
CA LEU A 47 -5.87 13.23 -12.83
C LEU A 47 -6.23 12.13 -13.84
N HIS A 48 -5.20 11.47 -14.35
CA HIS A 48 -5.27 10.32 -15.23
C HIS A 48 -4.68 9.08 -14.55
N ALA A 49 -4.93 7.90 -15.12
CA ALA A 49 -4.35 6.66 -14.61
C ALA A 49 -2.80 6.68 -14.65
N SER A 50 -2.21 7.36 -15.63
CA SER A 50 -0.77 7.56 -15.75
C SER A 50 -0.17 8.32 -14.57
N ASP A 51 -0.92 9.23 -13.94
CA ASP A 51 -0.44 9.96 -12.75
C ASP A 51 -0.32 9.05 -11.53
N VAL A 52 -1.19 8.04 -11.40
CA VAL A 52 -1.10 7.02 -10.34
C VAL A 52 0.08 6.09 -10.60
N ASN A 53 0.31 5.71 -11.86
CA ASN A 53 1.47 4.88 -12.24
C ASN A 53 2.79 5.62 -11.99
N ARG A 54 2.88 6.90 -12.38
CA ARG A 54 4.05 7.74 -12.11
C ARG A 54 4.28 7.90 -10.60
N ALA A 55 3.22 8.14 -9.83
CA ALA A 55 3.31 8.25 -8.37
C ALA A 55 3.83 6.96 -7.70
N LEU A 56 3.49 5.78 -8.25
CA LEU A 56 3.96 4.49 -7.75
C LEU A 56 5.42 4.19 -8.13
N ASN A 57 5.76 4.36 -9.41
CA ASN A 57 7.00 3.83 -9.97
C ASN A 57 8.13 4.85 -10.02
N ASP A 58 7.81 6.10 -10.36
CA ASP A 58 8.79 7.15 -10.64
C ASP A 58 8.97 8.03 -9.41
N ASP A 59 7.89 8.69 -8.95
CA ASP A 59 7.93 9.63 -7.83
C ASP A 59 8.06 8.90 -6.48
N ARG A 60 7.64 7.63 -6.43
CA ARG A 60 7.55 6.80 -5.21
C ARG A 60 6.82 7.50 -4.05
N SER A 61 5.86 8.37 -4.40
CA SER A 61 5.09 9.17 -3.45
C SER A 61 3.93 8.39 -2.84
N ILE A 62 3.60 7.22 -3.41
CA ILE A 62 2.57 6.31 -2.92
C ILE A 62 3.09 4.87 -2.94
N VAL A 63 2.62 4.03 -2.03
CA VAL A 63 3.06 2.63 -1.87
C VAL A 63 1.86 1.70 -1.92
N ARG A 64 2.03 0.56 -2.62
CA ARG A 64 1.06 -0.54 -2.63
C ARG A 64 1.55 -1.66 -1.71
N GLY A 65 0.75 -2.03 -0.71
CA GLY A 65 1.11 -3.09 0.23
C GLY A 65 -0.09 -3.68 0.97
N TRP A 66 0.16 -4.77 1.70
CA TRP A 66 -0.84 -5.45 2.51
C TRP A 66 -1.12 -4.65 3.79
N LEU A 67 -2.33 -4.13 3.90
CA LEU A 67 -2.76 -3.26 5.00
C LEU A 67 -4.14 -3.71 5.50
N MET A 68 -5.07 -2.79 5.74
CA MET A 68 -6.33 -3.01 6.45
C MET A 68 -7.04 -4.30 5.99
N ARG A 69 -7.43 -5.14 6.96
CA ARG A 69 -8.09 -6.45 6.73
C ARG A 69 -7.26 -7.45 5.90
N GLY A 70 -5.94 -7.28 5.81
CA GLY A 70 -5.07 -8.18 5.06
C GLY A 70 -5.28 -8.13 3.55
N THR A 71 -5.72 -6.99 3.00
CA THR A 71 -5.85 -6.78 1.54
C THR A 71 -4.85 -5.74 1.03
N LEU A 72 -4.56 -5.77 -0.27
CA LEU A 72 -3.69 -4.78 -0.89
C LEU A 72 -4.37 -3.43 -0.87
N HIS A 73 -3.65 -2.42 -0.41
CA HIS A 73 -4.06 -1.02 -0.48
C HIS A 73 -2.94 -0.20 -1.11
N VAL A 74 -3.32 0.91 -1.75
CA VAL A 74 -2.39 1.99 -2.07
C VAL A 74 -2.57 3.11 -1.05
N VAL A 75 -1.47 3.59 -0.47
CA VAL A 75 -1.42 4.65 0.54
C VAL A 75 -0.36 5.68 0.18
N ALA A 76 -0.38 6.86 0.80
CA ALA A 76 0.75 7.78 0.72
C ALA A 76 2.00 7.12 1.32
N ALA A 77 3.16 7.35 0.72
CA ALA A 77 4.42 6.70 1.15
C ALA A 77 4.78 7.07 2.60
N GLU A 78 4.51 8.30 3.01
CA GLU A 78 4.73 8.79 4.38
C GLU A 78 3.90 8.02 5.43
N ASP A 79 2.72 7.52 5.03
CA ASP A 79 1.83 6.83 5.96
C ASP A 79 2.16 5.34 6.12
N PHE A 80 2.85 4.75 5.13
CA PHE A 80 3.05 3.32 5.05
C PHE A 80 3.76 2.74 6.29
N ARG A 81 4.78 3.43 6.80
CA ARG A 81 5.59 2.94 7.93
C ARG A 81 4.78 2.83 9.22
N TRP A 82 4.00 3.87 9.55
CA TRP A 82 3.21 3.83 10.79
C TRP A 82 2.02 2.87 10.66
N LEU A 83 1.43 2.76 9.47
CA LEU A 83 0.38 1.77 9.18
C LEU A 83 0.89 0.33 9.34
N VAL A 84 2.07 0.01 8.82
CA VAL A 84 2.68 -1.33 9.00
C VAL A 84 2.98 -1.59 10.48
N ARG A 85 3.49 -0.60 11.22
CA ARG A 85 3.73 -0.74 12.66
C ARG A 85 2.44 -0.98 13.44
N LEU A 86 1.34 -0.36 13.05
CA LEU A 86 0.03 -0.52 13.67
C LEU A 86 -0.61 -1.88 13.33
N LEU A 87 -0.61 -2.26 12.05
CA LEU A 87 -1.35 -3.41 11.54
C LEU A 87 -0.54 -4.71 11.56
N GLY A 88 0.79 -4.64 11.43
CA GLY A 88 1.69 -5.78 11.36
C GLY A 88 1.52 -6.78 12.52
N PRO A 89 1.47 -6.35 13.79
CA PRO A 89 1.25 -7.27 14.92
C PRO A 89 -0.09 -8.03 14.84
N VAL A 90 -1.12 -7.43 14.24
CA VAL A 90 -2.41 -8.09 14.03
C VAL A 90 -2.26 -9.23 13.02
N PHE A 91 -1.57 -8.98 11.90
CA PHE A 91 -1.34 -10.01 10.88
C PHE A 91 -0.45 -11.15 11.39
N VAL A 92 0.63 -10.82 12.10
CA VAL A 92 1.54 -11.83 12.68
C VAL A 92 0.78 -12.78 13.60
N ARG A 93 -0.08 -12.24 14.48
CA ARG A 93 -0.92 -13.05 15.37
C ARG A 93 -1.94 -13.89 14.60
N ALA A 94 -2.65 -13.29 13.66
CA ALA A 94 -3.67 -13.98 12.86
C ALA A 94 -3.08 -15.12 12.00
N SER A 95 -1.83 -15.00 11.57
CA SER A 95 -1.14 -16.00 10.73
C SER A 95 -0.35 -17.04 11.53
N ALA A 96 -0.31 -16.97 12.87
CA ALA A 96 0.54 -17.83 13.70
C ALA A 96 0.32 -19.34 13.45
N THR A 97 -0.94 -19.80 13.47
CA THR A 97 -1.28 -21.20 13.20
C THR A 97 -0.86 -21.62 11.80
N ARG A 98 -1.11 -20.78 10.79
CA ARG A 98 -0.74 -21.07 9.40
C ARG A 98 0.78 -21.13 9.23
N HIS A 99 1.53 -20.25 9.89
CA HIS A 99 2.99 -20.28 9.90
C HIS A 99 3.51 -21.59 10.52
N ALA A 100 2.96 -22.02 11.66
CA ALA A 100 3.35 -23.29 12.29
C ALA A 100 3.10 -24.49 11.37
N GLN A 101 1.92 -24.56 10.72
CA GLN A 101 1.61 -25.61 9.74
C GLN A 101 2.54 -25.65 8.53
N LEU A 102 3.16 -24.51 8.20
CA LEU A 102 4.12 -24.37 7.10
C LEU A 102 5.57 -24.58 7.57
N GLY A 103 5.82 -24.91 8.84
CA GLY A 103 7.17 -25.04 9.39
C GLY A 103 7.91 -23.70 9.48
N LEU A 104 7.18 -22.57 9.48
CA LEU A 104 7.76 -21.24 9.63
C LEU A 104 7.85 -20.90 11.12
N ASP A 105 8.86 -21.46 11.79
CA ASP A 105 9.24 -21.04 13.15
C ASP A 105 9.89 -19.65 13.15
N ASP A 106 10.23 -19.14 14.33
CA ASP A 106 10.75 -17.78 14.48
C ASP A 106 12.20 -17.63 13.99
N ASP A 107 13.01 -18.70 13.99
CA ASP A 107 14.35 -18.68 13.38
C ASP A 107 14.22 -18.57 11.86
N VAL A 108 13.40 -19.42 11.25
CA VAL A 108 13.14 -19.43 9.81
C VAL A 108 12.59 -18.07 9.35
N LYS A 109 11.64 -17.47 10.07
CA LYS A 109 11.14 -16.12 9.77
C LYS A 109 12.24 -15.06 9.84
N THR A 110 13.05 -15.09 10.90
CA THR A 110 14.11 -14.10 11.12
C THR A 110 15.15 -14.17 10.00
N ARG A 111 15.64 -15.37 9.69
CA ARG A 111 16.58 -15.58 8.57
C ARG A 111 15.94 -15.24 7.23
N GLY A 112 14.68 -15.60 7.02
CA GLY A 112 13.93 -15.28 5.79
C GLY A 112 13.81 -13.79 5.54
N VAL A 113 13.43 -13.00 6.56
CA VAL A 113 13.36 -11.53 6.45
C VAL A 113 14.74 -10.92 6.16
N ALA A 114 15.80 -11.43 6.80
CA ALA A 114 17.17 -10.98 6.54
C ALA A 114 17.62 -11.30 5.10
N ALA A 115 17.34 -12.52 4.62
CA ALA A 115 17.66 -12.95 3.26
C ALA A 115 16.91 -12.12 2.21
N ILE A 116 15.60 -11.93 2.36
CA ILE A 116 14.78 -11.10 1.46
C ILE A 116 15.32 -9.67 1.41
N ARG A 117 15.67 -9.08 2.57
CA ARG A 117 16.25 -7.73 2.62
C ARG A 117 17.57 -7.65 1.86
N LYS A 118 18.45 -8.64 2.03
CA LYS A 118 19.74 -8.69 1.31
C LYS A 118 19.51 -8.78 -0.19
N ILE A 119 18.72 -9.75 -0.65
CA ILE A 119 18.41 -9.96 -2.08
C ILE A 119 17.87 -8.67 -2.71
N LEU A 120 16.89 -8.02 -2.08
CA LEU A 120 16.29 -6.77 -2.60
C LEU A 120 17.24 -5.57 -2.55
N THR A 121 18.23 -5.57 -1.64
CA THR A 121 19.26 -4.52 -1.60
C THR A 121 20.26 -4.70 -2.74
N ASP A 122 20.65 -5.94 -3.03
CA ASP A 122 21.67 -6.27 -4.03
C ASP A 122 21.10 -6.24 -5.45
N ALA A 123 19.92 -6.82 -5.67
CA ALA A 123 19.29 -6.96 -7.00
C ALA A 123 18.27 -5.87 -7.33
N GLY A 124 17.83 -5.08 -6.34
CA GLY A 124 16.71 -4.15 -6.51
C GLY A 124 15.35 -4.86 -6.61
N PRO A 125 14.33 -4.23 -7.23
CA PRO A 125 13.00 -4.83 -7.39
C PRO A 125 13.05 -6.05 -8.33
N ILE A 126 12.57 -7.20 -7.84
CA ILE A 126 12.48 -8.45 -8.60
C ILE A 126 11.09 -9.09 -8.49
N ALA A 127 10.75 -9.96 -9.42
CA ALA A 127 9.49 -10.71 -9.35
C ALA A 127 9.54 -11.77 -8.26
N ARG A 128 8.37 -12.18 -7.76
CA ARG A 128 8.27 -13.17 -6.66
C ARG A 128 8.94 -14.50 -6.97
N TYR A 129 8.95 -14.95 -8.23
CA TYR A 129 9.57 -16.23 -8.60
C TYR A 129 11.10 -16.14 -8.71
N GLU A 130 11.64 -14.93 -8.73
CA GLU A 130 13.08 -14.64 -8.72
C GLU A 130 13.60 -14.39 -7.29
N LEU A 131 12.69 -14.20 -6.34
CA LEU A 131 12.95 -14.04 -4.90
C LEU A 131 12.95 -15.38 -4.18
#